data_AF-A0A3D1V7I9-F1
#
_entry.id   AF-A0A3D1V7I9-F1
#
_cell.length_a   1.000
_cell.length_b   1.000
_cell.length_c   1.000
_cell.angle_alpha   90.00
_cell.angle_beta   90.00
_cell.angle_gamma   90.00
#
_symmetry.space_group_name_H-M   'P 1'
#
loop_
_entity.id
_entity.type
_entity.pdbx_description
1 polymer ?
#
loop_
_entity_poly.entity_id
_entity_poly.type
_entity_poly.pdbx_seq_one_letter_code
_entity_poly.pdbx_strand_id
1 'polypeptide(L)'
;RARQTILATAADALDQLSALIGPYPYATFRIADAGPSMPGGVEFPMLIYINPAYSPLDRLIYHETAHQWLYGIIGNRTLLDGWIDEGGAEFFERGLPTGFTEAPEIPAEGYRYPIDATAFEMSGVDRQWYYSIYEQGARFWYAVAWQIGWESFWAAMRDVYHEHAFGIITPWELLSTWQRYSVTDLRPLFHDTFRYTWIDQIPPPGR
;
A
#
# COMPACT_ATOMS: atom_id res chain seq x y z
N ARG A 1 27.28 7.74 6.27
CA ARG A 1 26.08 8.58 6.52
C ARG A 1 24.86 8.00 5.80
N ALA A 2 24.82 7.93 4.47
CA ALA A 2 23.70 7.31 3.72
C ALA A 2 23.31 5.89 4.21
N ARG A 3 24.27 4.96 4.35
CA ARG A 3 24.00 3.60 4.86
C ARG A 3 23.36 3.55 6.26
N GLN A 4 23.73 4.48 7.15
CA GLN A 4 23.13 4.54 8.49
C GLN A 4 21.71 5.07 8.44
N THR A 5 21.46 6.09 7.60
CA THR A 5 20.11 6.59 7.32
C THR A 5 19.23 5.47 6.75
N ILE A 6 19.74 4.72 5.77
CA ILE A 6 19.02 3.61 5.13
C ILE A 6 18.55 2.59 6.18
N LEU A 7 19.48 2.11 7.02
CA LEU A 7 19.17 1.13 8.06
C LEU A 7 18.24 1.69 9.15
N ALA A 8 18.42 2.96 9.54
CA ALA A 8 17.57 3.59 10.56
C ALA A 8 16.13 3.77 10.07
N THR A 9 15.94 4.23 8.83
CA THR A 9 14.61 4.39 8.22
C THR A 9 13.91 3.03 8.06
N ALA A 10 14.62 2.00 7.61
CA ALA A 10 14.07 0.66 7.50
C ALA A 10 13.67 0.06 8.86
N ALA A 11 14.51 0.26 9.90
CA ALA A 11 14.20 -0.19 11.26
C ALA A 11 12.97 0.53 11.83
N ASP A 12 12.88 1.85 11.64
CA ASP A 12 11.71 2.64 12.02
C ASP A 12 10.44 2.16 11.30
N ALA A 13 10.50 1.91 10.00
CA ALA A 13 9.39 1.36 9.24
C ALA A 13 8.95 -0.03 9.77
N LEU A 14 9.89 -0.94 10.02
CA LEU A 14 9.61 -2.26 10.59
C LEU A 14 8.91 -2.16 11.96
N ASP A 15 9.40 -1.29 12.84
CA ASP A 15 8.84 -1.11 14.19
C ASP A 15 7.42 -0.55 14.12
N GLN A 16 7.21 0.49 13.31
CA GLN A 16 5.89 1.11 13.15
C GLN A 16 4.88 0.15 12.51
N LEU A 17 5.23 -0.53 11.42
CA LEU A 17 4.33 -1.49 10.75
C LEU A 17 4.03 -2.70 11.66
N SER A 18 5.01 -3.15 12.45
CA SER A 18 4.81 -4.20 13.45
C SER A 18 3.78 -3.80 14.51
N ALA A 19 3.79 -2.53 14.93
CA ALA A 19 2.85 -2.01 15.91
C ALA A 19 1.45 -1.75 15.30
N LEU A 20 1.38 -1.28 14.06
CA LEU A 20 0.12 -0.91 13.40
C LEU A 20 -0.67 -2.13 12.92
N ILE A 21 0.00 -3.09 12.27
CA ILE A 21 -0.63 -4.16 11.48
C ILE A 21 -0.43 -5.54 12.12
N GLY A 22 0.81 -5.88 12.51
CA GLY A 22 1.13 -7.20 13.04
C GLY A 22 2.64 -7.48 12.95
N PRO A 23 3.19 -8.40 13.76
CA PRO A 23 4.64 -8.55 13.90
C PRO A 23 5.32 -8.98 12.60
N TYR A 24 6.51 -8.44 12.32
CA TYR A 24 7.37 -9.00 11.26
C TYR A 24 7.79 -10.44 11.61
N PRO A 25 7.45 -11.46 10.80
CA PRO A 25 7.58 -12.85 11.22
C PRO A 25 8.97 -13.44 10.96
N TYR A 26 9.84 -12.72 10.23
CA TYR A 26 11.15 -13.21 9.82
C TYR A 26 12.27 -12.68 10.72
N ALA A 27 13.26 -13.53 11.01
CA ALA A 27 14.38 -13.15 11.87
C ALA A 27 15.38 -12.17 11.22
N THR A 28 15.27 -11.91 9.91
CA THR A 28 16.21 -11.04 9.21
C THR A 28 15.52 -10.33 8.05
N PHE A 29 15.73 -9.01 8.00
CA PHE A 29 15.45 -8.17 6.85
C PHE A 29 16.77 -7.65 6.27
N ARG A 30 16.92 -7.68 4.95
CA ARG A 30 18.16 -7.29 4.25
C ARG A 30 17.88 -6.16 3.28
N ILE A 31 18.91 -5.34 3.08
CA ILE A 31 18.89 -4.25 2.11
C ILE A 31 20.15 -4.39 1.26
N ALA A 32 19.99 -4.46 -0.05
CA ALA A 32 21.10 -4.45 -0.99
C ALA A 32 21.12 -3.13 -1.77
N ASP A 33 22.29 -2.51 -1.81
CA ASP A 33 22.60 -1.40 -2.69
C ASP A 33 22.74 -1.94 -4.12
N ALA A 34 21.76 -1.62 -4.97
CA ALA A 34 21.72 -2.05 -6.37
C ALA A 34 22.38 -1.03 -7.32
N GLY A 35 22.90 0.08 -6.78
CA GLY A 35 23.55 1.14 -7.54
C GLY A 35 22.60 2.08 -8.27
N PRO A 36 23.16 3.16 -8.87
CA PRO A 36 22.38 4.28 -9.41
C PRO A 36 21.65 3.99 -10.72
N SER A 37 21.91 2.85 -11.37
CA SER A 37 21.24 2.45 -12.62
C SER A 37 19.84 1.86 -12.38
N MET A 38 19.51 1.50 -11.14
CA MET A 38 18.19 1.04 -10.77
C MET A 38 17.22 2.23 -10.67
N PRO A 39 16.02 2.19 -11.26
CA PRO A 39 15.13 3.35 -11.28
C PRO A 39 14.53 3.73 -9.90
N GLY A 40 14.50 2.78 -8.96
CA GLY A 40 13.96 2.94 -7.60
C GLY A 40 14.43 1.80 -6.71
N GLY A 41 13.50 0.98 -6.22
CA GLY A 41 13.77 -0.26 -5.49
C GLY A 41 12.98 -1.44 -6.05
N VAL A 42 13.19 -2.61 -5.44
CA VAL A 42 12.42 -3.84 -5.65
C VAL A 42 12.34 -4.59 -4.33
N GLU A 43 11.18 -5.20 -4.07
CA GLU A 43 10.62 -5.48 -2.78
C GLU A 43 10.58 -6.96 -2.37
N PHE A 44 11.59 -7.75 -2.74
CA PHE A 44 11.58 -9.19 -2.46
C PHE A 44 11.33 -9.49 -0.95
N PRO A 45 10.65 -10.62 -0.62
CA PRO A 45 10.46 -10.99 0.78
C PRO A 45 11.79 -11.14 1.52
N MET A 46 11.92 -10.47 2.66
CA MET A 46 13.14 -10.38 3.48
C MET A 46 14.33 -9.65 2.86
N LEU A 47 14.18 -9.04 1.67
CA LEU A 47 15.26 -8.39 0.94
C LEU A 47 14.74 -7.28 0.02
N ILE A 48 15.06 -6.04 0.32
CA ILE A 48 14.84 -4.94 -0.62
C ILE A 48 16.11 -4.59 -1.38
N TYR A 49 15.97 -4.30 -2.66
CA TYR A 49 16.99 -3.64 -3.46
C TYR A 49 16.69 -2.15 -3.49
N ILE A 50 17.72 -1.33 -3.34
CA ILE A 50 17.58 0.12 -3.33
C ILE A 50 18.58 0.78 -4.28
N ASN A 51 18.12 1.81 -4.99
CA ASN A 51 18.98 2.82 -5.57
C ASN A 51 19.32 3.87 -4.48
N PRO A 52 20.56 3.92 -3.96
CA PRO A 52 20.95 4.90 -2.93
C PRO A 52 21.03 6.35 -3.43
N ALA A 53 20.98 6.56 -4.74
CA ALA A 53 20.93 7.88 -5.37
C ALA A 53 19.50 8.36 -5.67
N TYR A 54 18.48 7.55 -5.38
CA TYR A 54 17.09 7.96 -5.48
C TYR A 54 16.80 9.11 -4.52
N SER A 55 15.93 10.03 -4.91
CA SER A 55 15.52 11.16 -4.08
C SER A 55 14.02 11.38 -4.18
N PRO A 56 13.31 11.47 -3.06
CA PRO A 56 13.78 11.29 -1.66
C PRO A 56 14.11 9.82 -1.30
N LEU A 57 15.28 9.57 -0.71
CA LEU A 57 15.77 8.20 -0.41
C LEU A 57 15.02 7.55 0.78
N ASP A 58 14.68 8.34 1.79
CA ASP A 58 13.93 7.89 2.96
C ASP A 58 12.53 7.38 2.58
N ARG A 59 11.84 8.11 1.70
CA ARG A 59 10.57 7.71 1.11
C ARG A 59 10.64 6.35 0.42
N LEU A 60 11.62 6.19 -0.48
CA LEU A 60 11.85 4.91 -1.14
C LEU A 60 12.01 3.77 -0.11
N ILE A 61 12.73 4.00 0.98
CA ILE A 61 12.93 2.96 1.98
C ILE A 61 11.65 2.62 2.74
N TYR A 62 10.83 3.61 3.08
CA TYR A 62 9.51 3.35 3.65
C TYR A 62 8.64 2.54 2.68
N HIS A 63 8.63 2.88 1.39
CA HIS A 63 7.88 2.16 0.34
C HIS A 63 8.30 0.69 0.23
N GLU A 64 9.60 0.46 -0.02
CA GLU A 64 10.15 -0.88 -0.19
C GLU A 64 10.02 -1.73 1.10
N THR A 65 10.09 -1.09 2.27
CA THR A 65 9.89 -1.80 3.55
C THR A 65 8.40 -2.07 3.82
N ALA A 66 7.48 -1.23 3.35
CA ALA A 66 6.05 -1.46 3.48
C ALA A 66 5.59 -2.71 2.70
N HIS A 67 6.24 -3.00 1.58
CA HIS A 67 6.07 -4.24 0.83
C HIS A 67 6.52 -5.51 1.60
N GLN A 68 7.09 -5.37 2.79
CA GLN A 68 7.28 -6.53 3.66
C GLN A 68 5.96 -6.96 4.31
N TRP A 69 4.99 -6.07 4.49
CA TRP A 69 3.63 -6.40 4.96
C TRP A 69 2.68 -6.65 3.81
N LEU A 70 2.56 -5.72 2.87
CA LEU A 70 1.78 -5.89 1.64
C LEU A 70 2.67 -6.56 0.60
N TYR A 71 2.22 -7.57 -0.13
CA TYR A 71 3.06 -8.48 -0.93
C TYR A 71 3.87 -9.51 -0.09
N GLY A 72 4.76 -9.07 0.80
CA GLY A 72 5.70 -9.96 1.50
C GLY A 72 5.08 -10.91 2.54
N ILE A 73 4.13 -10.43 3.33
CA ILE A 73 3.37 -11.24 4.31
C ILE A 73 1.94 -11.44 3.84
N ILE A 74 1.26 -10.37 3.45
CA ILE A 74 -0.10 -10.40 2.89
C ILE A 74 0.06 -10.27 1.38
N GLY A 75 0.16 -11.41 0.69
CA GLY A 75 0.29 -11.43 -0.77
C GLY A 75 -0.97 -10.91 -1.47
N ASN A 76 -0.84 -10.46 -2.71
CA ASN A 76 -1.96 -10.10 -3.58
C ASN A 76 -1.65 -10.52 -5.04
N ARG A 77 -2.58 -10.26 -5.96
CA ARG A 77 -2.34 -10.47 -7.41
C ARG A 77 -1.77 -9.19 -8.01
N THR A 78 -0.48 -8.90 -7.81
CA THR A 78 0.15 -7.60 -8.13
C THR A 78 -0.13 -7.07 -9.54
N LEU A 79 -0.18 -7.95 -10.55
CA LEU A 79 -0.51 -7.57 -11.94
C LEU A 79 -1.98 -7.24 -12.19
N LEU A 80 -2.88 -7.62 -11.28
CA LEU A 80 -4.33 -7.44 -11.41
C LEU A 80 -4.88 -6.46 -10.38
N ASP A 81 -4.32 -6.44 -9.17
CA ASP A 81 -4.76 -5.67 -8.01
C ASP A 81 -3.63 -4.76 -7.50
N GLY A 82 -2.94 -4.08 -8.43
CA GLY A 82 -1.73 -3.30 -8.13
C GLY A 82 -1.94 -2.22 -7.07
N TRP A 83 -3.14 -1.67 -6.95
CA TRP A 83 -3.48 -0.66 -5.94
C TRP A 83 -3.39 -1.16 -4.49
N ILE A 84 -3.53 -2.47 -4.26
CA ILE A 84 -3.35 -3.06 -2.92
C ILE A 84 -1.87 -3.04 -2.55
N ASP A 85 -1.00 -3.35 -3.51
CA ASP A 85 0.43 -3.47 -3.30
C ASP A 85 1.09 -2.09 -3.34
N GLU A 86 1.15 -1.48 -4.52
CA GLU A 86 1.84 -0.21 -4.76
C GLU A 86 1.11 0.99 -4.16
N GLY A 87 -0.22 1.01 -4.25
CA GLY A 87 -1.03 2.05 -3.60
C GLY A 87 -0.98 1.97 -2.08
N GLY A 88 -0.92 0.76 -1.52
CA GLY A 88 -0.75 0.55 -0.09
C GLY A 88 0.66 0.89 0.39
N ALA A 89 1.69 0.53 -0.37
CA ALA A 89 3.07 0.90 -0.08
C ALA A 89 3.27 2.42 -0.14
N GLU A 90 2.69 3.11 -1.13
CA GLU A 90 2.69 4.58 -1.23
C GLU A 90 1.95 5.23 -0.04
N PHE A 91 0.84 4.62 0.42
CA PHE A 91 0.14 5.08 1.63
C PHE A 91 1.05 5.03 2.87
N PHE A 92 1.82 3.96 3.05
CA PHE A 92 2.78 3.84 4.14
C PHE A 92 4.02 4.72 3.96
N GLU A 93 4.57 4.80 2.74
CA GLU A 93 5.65 5.73 2.37
C GLU A 93 5.33 7.14 2.86
N ARG A 94 4.09 7.58 2.62
CA ARG A 94 3.64 8.90 3.01
C ARG A 94 3.32 9.00 4.50
N GLY A 95 2.64 7.99 5.02
CA GLY A 95 2.06 8.03 6.35
C GLY A 95 3.04 7.81 7.49
N LEU A 96 3.95 6.84 7.38
CA LEU A 96 4.90 6.49 8.44
C LEU A 96 5.75 7.67 8.94
N PRO A 97 6.36 8.50 8.06
CA PRO A 97 7.13 9.66 8.52
C PRO A 97 6.26 10.87 8.94
N THR A 98 4.97 10.92 8.59
CA THR A 98 4.12 12.11 8.79
C THR A 98 2.95 11.92 9.76
N GLY A 99 2.80 10.72 10.32
CA GLY A 99 1.62 10.36 11.12
C GLY A 99 0.34 10.32 10.29
N PHE A 100 0.42 9.86 9.04
CA PHE A 100 -0.73 9.70 8.12
C PHE A 100 -1.48 11.01 7.86
N THR A 101 -0.75 12.10 7.65
CA THR A 101 -1.33 13.42 7.32
C THR A 101 -1.11 13.86 5.88
N GLU A 102 -0.29 13.12 5.12
CA GLU A 102 0.11 13.47 3.76
C GLU A 102 -0.52 12.53 2.73
N ALA A 103 -1.79 12.74 2.40
CA ALA A 103 -2.37 12.10 1.22
C ALA A 103 -1.83 12.75 -0.07
N PRO A 104 -1.53 11.97 -1.13
CA PRO A 104 -1.12 12.53 -2.42
C PRO A 104 -2.15 13.55 -2.93
N GLU A 105 -1.72 14.59 -3.64
CA GLU A 105 -2.66 15.49 -4.34
C GLU A 105 -3.15 14.87 -5.65
N ILE A 106 -4.27 15.37 -6.20
CA ILE A 106 -4.70 14.92 -7.54
C ILE A 106 -3.83 15.65 -8.58
N PRO A 107 -3.18 14.93 -9.52
CA PRO A 107 -2.42 15.56 -10.60
C PRO A 107 -3.28 16.53 -11.42
N ALA A 108 -2.69 17.61 -11.94
CA ALA A 108 -3.42 18.63 -12.70
C ALA A 108 -4.08 18.06 -13.98
N GLU A 109 -3.43 17.06 -14.59
CA GLU A 109 -3.92 16.31 -15.74
C GLU A 109 -4.90 15.18 -15.38
N GLY A 110 -5.14 14.96 -14.09
CA GLY A 110 -5.95 13.86 -13.57
C GLY A 110 -5.29 12.49 -13.73
N TYR A 111 -6.05 11.44 -13.44
CA TYR A 111 -5.62 10.07 -13.62
C TYR A 111 -6.09 9.54 -14.98
N ARG A 112 -5.17 8.96 -15.75
CA ARG A 112 -5.51 8.34 -17.04
C ARG A 112 -6.17 6.97 -16.87
N TYR A 113 -5.73 6.19 -15.88
CA TYR A 113 -6.22 4.84 -15.67
C TYR A 113 -7.08 4.78 -14.41
N PRO A 114 -8.13 3.93 -14.40
CA PRO A 114 -8.83 3.62 -13.17
C PRO A 114 -7.87 2.89 -12.21
N ILE A 115 -8.08 3.05 -10.91
CA ILE A 115 -7.29 2.39 -9.85
C ILE A 115 -7.28 0.86 -9.96
N ASP A 116 -8.32 0.23 -10.53
CA ASP A 116 -8.39 -1.22 -10.80
C ASP A 116 -7.92 -1.61 -12.20
N ALA A 117 -7.18 -0.73 -12.89
CA ALA A 117 -6.51 -1.11 -14.12
C ALA A 117 -5.45 -2.19 -13.84
N THR A 118 -5.53 -3.28 -14.57
CA THR A 118 -4.50 -4.31 -14.57
C THR A 118 -3.22 -3.81 -15.24
N ALA A 119 -2.09 -4.45 -14.95
CA ALA A 119 -0.83 -4.20 -15.66
C ALA A 119 -0.95 -4.38 -17.18
N PHE A 120 -1.93 -5.15 -17.65
CA PHE A 120 -2.18 -5.38 -19.08
C PHE A 120 -3.02 -4.28 -19.75
N GLU A 121 -3.81 -3.52 -18.98
CA GLU A 121 -4.56 -2.36 -19.47
C GLU A 121 -3.68 -1.10 -19.56
N MET A 122 -2.61 -1.06 -18.78
CA MET A 122 -1.66 0.05 -18.76
C MET A 122 -0.60 -0.14 -19.85
N SER A 123 -0.78 0.55 -20.97
CA SER A 123 0.24 0.66 -22.01
C SER A 123 0.88 2.06 -21.98
N GLY A 124 2.15 2.16 -21.60
CA GLY A 124 2.85 3.45 -21.62
C GLY A 124 4.20 3.42 -20.92
N VAL A 125 5.04 4.40 -21.24
CA VAL A 125 6.30 4.68 -20.53
C VAL A 125 6.25 6.00 -19.77
N ASP A 126 5.09 6.67 -19.76
CA ASP A 126 4.90 7.92 -19.02
C ASP A 126 4.51 7.66 -17.56
N ARG A 127 4.48 8.71 -16.74
CA ARG A 127 4.24 8.60 -15.30
C ARG A 127 2.77 8.31 -14.93
N GLN A 128 1.88 8.13 -15.91
CA GLN A 128 0.46 7.98 -15.62
C GLN A 128 0.10 6.65 -14.94
N TRP A 129 0.86 5.58 -15.19
CA TRP A 129 0.68 4.34 -14.42
C TRP A 129 0.99 4.56 -12.94
N TYR A 130 2.05 5.31 -12.62
CA TYR A 130 2.41 5.66 -11.25
C TYR A 130 1.30 6.49 -10.59
N TYR A 131 0.86 7.58 -11.21
CA TYR A 131 -0.23 8.38 -10.66
C TYR A 131 -1.53 7.59 -10.46
N SER A 132 -1.86 6.71 -11.41
CA SER A 132 -3.13 6.00 -11.41
C SER A 132 -3.17 4.81 -10.45
N ILE A 133 -2.03 4.19 -10.12
CA ILE A 133 -1.98 3.01 -9.24
C ILE A 133 -1.40 3.36 -7.86
N TYR A 134 -0.34 4.17 -7.79
CA TYR A 134 0.34 4.52 -6.55
C TYR A 134 -0.40 5.66 -5.86
N GLU A 135 -0.42 6.85 -6.47
CA GLU A 135 -0.98 8.05 -5.81
C GLU A 135 -2.51 7.97 -5.67
N GLN A 136 -3.23 7.55 -6.72
CA GLN A 136 -4.68 7.31 -6.63
C GLN A 136 -4.98 6.17 -5.63
N GLY A 137 -4.17 5.12 -5.62
CA GLY A 137 -4.27 4.00 -4.68
C GLY A 137 -4.12 4.47 -3.23
N ALA A 138 -3.02 5.14 -2.91
CA ALA A 138 -2.78 5.68 -1.58
C ALA A 138 -3.88 6.65 -1.14
N ARG A 139 -4.36 7.52 -2.04
CA ARG A 139 -5.49 8.40 -1.75
C ARG A 139 -6.76 7.64 -1.40
N PHE A 140 -7.04 6.51 -2.08
CA PHE A 140 -8.18 5.68 -1.74
C PHE A 140 -8.03 5.03 -0.35
N TRP A 141 -6.83 4.55 0.01
CA TRP A 141 -6.55 4.05 1.36
C TRP A 141 -6.80 5.14 2.42
N TYR A 142 -6.34 6.37 2.19
CA TYR A 142 -6.63 7.53 3.05
C TYR A 142 -8.14 7.82 3.12
N ALA A 143 -8.86 7.78 2.00
CA ALA A 143 -10.30 8.02 1.96
C ALA A 143 -11.07 7.00 2.82
N VAL A 144 -10.72 5.71 2.71
CA VAL A 144 -11.29 4.67 3.58
C VAL A 144 -10.97 4.94 5.04
N ALA A 145 -9.71 5.20 5.38
CA ALA A 145 -9.28 5.45 6.75
C ALA A 145 -10.00 6.65 7.38
N TRP A 146 -10.20 7.74 6.63
CA TRP A 146 -10.97 8.90 7.08
C TRP A 146 -12.46 8.59 7.24
N GLN A 147 -13.04 7.77 6.36
CA GLN A 147 -14.46 7.44 6.42
C GLN A 147 -14.82 6.47 7.55
N ILE A 148 -13.94 5.50 7.85
CA ILE A 148 -14.17 4.52 8.92
C ILE A 148 -13.58 4.95 10.28
N GLY A 149 -12.67 5.91 10.25
CA GLY A 149 -11.89 6.35 11.42
C GLY A 149 -10.63 5.52 11.63
N TRP A 150 -9.54 6.18 12.03
CA TRP A 150 -8.21 5.58 12.15
C TRP A 150 -8.14 4.36 13.08
N GLU A 151 -8.85 4.39 14.22
CA GLU A 151 -8.87 3.25 15.15
C GLU A 151 -9.46 1.99 14.49
N SER A 152 -10.63 2.14 13.85
CA SER A 152 -11.30 1.07 13.11
C SER A 152 -10.48 0.61 11.91
N PHE A 153 -9.81 1.54 11.21
CA PHE A 153 -8.92 1.21 10.10
C PHE A 153 -7.76 0.32 10.54
N TRP A 154 -7.06 0.68 11.61
CA TRP A 154 -5.98 -0.15 12.12
C TRP A 154 -6.48 -1.48 12.70
N ALA A 155 -7.67 -1.51 13.30
CA ALA A 155 -8.28 -2.77 13.72
C ALA A 155 -8.59 -3.68 12.51
N ALA A 156 -9.11 -3.12 11.42
CA ALA A 156 -9.33 -3.84 10.18
C ALA A 156 -8.03 -4.37 9.58
N MET A 157 -6.96 -3.57 9.56
CA MET A 157 -5.66 -4.00 9.05
C MET A 157 -5.03 -5.12 9.90
N ARG A 158 -5.23 -5.11 11.22
CA ARG A 158 -4.82 -6.22 12.10
C ARG A 158 -5.59 -7.50 11.78
N ASP A 159 -6.90 -7.42 11.53
CA ASP A 159 -7.68 -8.58 11.08
C ASP A 159 -7.22 -9.07 9.70
N VAL A 160 -6.93 -8.16 8.77
CA VAL A 160 -6.35 -8.52 7.46
C VAL A 160 -5.07 -9.32 7.64
N TYR A 161 -4.17 -8.86 8.51
CA TYR A 161 -2.94 -9.58 8.84
C TYR A 161 -3.24 -10.97 9.43
N HIS A 162 -4.14 -11.05 10.42
CA HIS A 162 -4.46 -12.31 11.07
C HIS A 162 -5.14 -13.33 10.15
N GLU A 163 -6.01 -12.86 9.25
CA GLU A 163 -6.79 -13.70 8.32
C GLU A 163 -5.98 -14.10 7.08
N HIS A 164 -5.07 -13.25 6.59
CA HIS A 164 -4.44 -13.40 5.28
C HIS A 164 -2.91 -13.49 5.27
N ALA A 165 -2.22 -13.46 6.43
CA ALA A 165 -0.78 -13.67 6.47
C ALA A 165 -0.39 -15.00 5.79
N PHE A 166 0.59 -14.91 4.90
CA PHE A 166 1.09 -15.99 4.02
C PHE A 166 0.06 -16.53 3.02
N GLY A 167 -1.01 -15.78 2.79
CA GLY A 167 -2.03 -16.02 1.78
C GLY A 167 -2.01 -14.96 0.67
N ILE A 168 -3.04 -15.01 -0.19
CA ILE A 168 -3.29 -14.02 -1.23
C ILE A 168 -4.62 -13.34 -0.91
N ILE A 169 -4.59 -12.05 -0.58
CA ILE A 169 -5.80 -11.24 -0.42
C ILE A 169 -6.31 -10.74 -1.77
N THR A 170 -7.62 -10.72 -1.92
CA THR A 170 -8.35 -10.17 -3.07
C THR A 170 -8.98 -8.82 -2.75
N PRO A 171 -9.34 -8.01 -3.76
CA PRO A 171 -10.10 -6.78 -3.54
C PRO A 171 -11.42 -7.03 -2.78
N TRP A 172 -12.08 -8.16 -3.05
CA TRP A 172 -13.29 -8.54 -2.31
C TRP A 172 -13.02 -8.64 -0.81
N GLU A 173 -11.99 -9.37 -0.40
CA GLU A 173 -11.67 -9.62 1.00
C GLU A 173 -11.23 -8.33 1.72
N LEU A 174 -10.39 -7.52 1.08
CA LEU A 174 -9.92 -6.26 1.67
C LEU A 174 -11.07 -5.26 1.84
N LEU A 175 -11.85 -5.02 0.77
CA LEU A 175 -12.98 -4.09 0.82
C LEU A 175 -14.08 -4.58 1.78
N SER A 176 -14.35 -5.89 1.81
CA SER A 176 -15.30 -6.47 2.76
C SER A 176 -14.83 -6.34 4.21
N THR A 177 -13.53 -6.46 4.46
CA THR A 177 -12.96 -6.28 5.81
C THR A 177 -13.08 -4.83 6.26
N TRP A 178 -12.74 -3.86 5.41
CA TRP A 178 -12.97 -2.44 5.76
C TRP A 178 -14.45 -2.10 5.96
N GLN A 179 -15.34 -2.67 5.14
CA GLN A 179 -16.79 -2.49 5.28
C GLN A 179 -17.30 -3.02 6.62
N ARG A 180 -16.83 -4.21 7.05
CA ARG A 180 -17.16 -4.85 8.34
C ARG A 180 -16.80 -3.97 9.54
N TYR A 181 -15.72 -3.20 9.42
CA TYR A 181 -15.23 -2.28 10.45
C TYR A 181 -15.79 -0.85 10.35
N SER A 182 -16.51 -0.55 9.27
CA SER A 182 -17.16 0.74 9.10
C SER A 182 -18.49 0.81 9.85
N VAL A 183 -18.81 2.00 10.37
CA VAL A 183 -20.16 2.34 10.84
C VAL A 183 -21.03 2.96 9.73
N THR A 184 -20.44 3.29 8.58
CA THR A 184 -21.13 3.82 7.40
C THR A 184 -20.98 2.87 6.21
N ASP A 185 -21.91 2.96 5.26
CA ASP A 185 -21.82 2.19 4.03
C ASP A 185 -20.69 2.74 3.15
N LEU A 186 -19.70 1.89 2.83
CA LEU A 186 -18.55 2.26 2.00
C LEU A 186 -18.81 1.98 0.52
N ARG A 187 -19.89 1.26 0.17
CA ARG A 187 -20.20 0.93 -1.23
C ARG A 187 -20.31 2.16 -2.14
N PRO A 188 -20.85 3.32 -1.72
CA PRO A 188 -20.80 4.53 -2.53
C PRO A 188 -19.36 4.96 -2.87
N LEU A 189 -18.46 4.99 -1.88
CA LEU A 189 -17.04 5.28 -2.11
C LEU A 189 -16.41 4.25 -3.07
N PHE A 190 -16.74 2.97 -2.89
CA PHE A 190 -16.23 1.91 -3.75
C PHE A 190 -16.72 2.04 -5.20
N HIS A 191 -18.00 2.38 -5.42
CA HIS A 191 -18.56 2.62 -6.76
C HIS A 191 -17.95 3.83 -7.44
N ASP A 192 -17.66 4.90 -6.69
CA ASP A 192 -16.99 6.09 -7.22
C ASP A 192 -15.53 5.80 -7.62
N THR A 193 -14.94 4.75 -7.05
CA THR A 193 -13.51 4.43 -7.18
C THR A 193 -13.25 3.29 -8.17
N PHE A 194 -14.06 2.24 -8.16
CA PHE A 194 -13.79 0.99 -8.87
C PHE A 194 -14.85 0.63 -9.91
N ARG A 195 -14.47 -0.20 -10.89
CA ARG A 195 -15.35 -0.77 -11.91
C ARG A 195 -15.88 -2.15 -11.52
N TYR A 196 -15.58 -2.64 -10.31
CA TYR A 196 -15.99 -3.97 -9.86
C TYR A 196 -17.51 -4.13 -9.85
N THR A 197 -18.01 -5.08 -10.65
CA THR A 197 -19.46 -5.33 -10.78
C THR A 197 -20.10 -6.01 -9.57
N TRP A 198 -19.30 -6.36 -8.56
CA TRP A 198 -19.72 -7.10 -7.36
C TRP A 198 -19.79 -6.24 -6.10
N ILE A 199 -19.55 -4.92 -6.18
CA ILE A 199 -19.57 -4.01 -5.01
C ILE A 199 -20.88 -4.11 -4.23
N ASP A 200 -22.02 -4.22 -4.92
CA ASP A 200 -23.33 -4.32 -4.26
C ASP A 200 -23.52 -5.62 -3.46
N GLN A 201 -22.69 -6.63 -3.71
CA GLN A 201 -22.72 -7.91 -3.00
C GLN A 201 -21.91 -7.87 -1.70
N ILE A 202 -21.08 -6.85 -1.48
CA ILE A 202 -20.36 -6.67 -0.22
C ILE A 202 -21.40 -6.52 0.91
N PRO A 203 -21.25 -7.27 2.02
CA PRO A 203 -22.17 -7.18 3.16
C PRO A 203 -22.30 -5.75 3.70
N PRO A 204 -23.42 -5.40 4.36
CA PRO A 204 -23.58 -4.09 5.00
C PRO A 204 -22.54 -3.86 6.11
N PRO A 205 -22.34 -2.59 6.54
CA PRO A 205 -21.42 -2.25 7.62
C PRO A 205 -21.73 -2.95 8.95
N GLY A 206 -20.70 -3.10 9.75
CA GLY A 206 -20.75 -3.76 11.06
C GLY A 206 -20.26 -5.22 11.03
N ARG A 207 -19.81 -5.69 12.18
CA ARG A 207 -19.52 -7.10 12.45
C ARG A 207 -20.78 -7.87 12.81
#